data_AF-A0A353B5V7-F1
#
_entry.id   AF-A0A353B5V7-F1
#
_cell.length_a   1.000
_cell.length_b   1.000
_cell.length_c   1.000
_cell.angle_alpha   90.00
_cell.angle_beta   90.00
_cell.angle_gamma   90.00
#
_symmetry.space_group_name_H-M   'P 1'
#
loop_
_entity.id
_entity.type
_entity.pdbx_description
1 polymer ?
#
loop_
_entity_poly.entity_id
_entity_poly.type
_entity_poly.pdbx_seq_one_letter_code
_entity_poly.pdbx_strand_id
1 'polypeptide(L)' 'MKEQLKALWRETWWLWCLFVAGIAFISYAETPAFLLTLAILPPVYVYFAFIRFDEDGEKVSENGQ' A
#
# COMPACT_ATOMS: atom_id res chain seq x y z
N MET A 1 11.46 7.99 6.03
CA MET A 1 11.15 6.89 5.05
C MET A 1 10.85 5.53 5.69
N LYS A 2 11.77 4.91 6.46
CA LYS A 2 11.51 3.58 7.06
C LYS A 2 10.33 3.60 8.05
N GLU A 3 10.23 4.65 8.86
CA GLU A 3 9.14 4.87 9.83
C GLU A 3 7.77 5.01 9.12
N GLN A 4 7.68 5.84 8.08
CA GLN A 4 6.48 6.03 7.24
C GLN A 4 5.96 4.73 6.63
N LEU A 5 6.86 3.95 6.00
CA LEU A 5 6.50 2.68 5.38
C LEU A 5 6.04 1.66 6.44
N LYS A 6 6.67 1.66 7.62
CA LYS A 6 6.31 0.76 8.72
C LYS A 6 4.97 1.16 9.36
N ALA A 7 4.72 2.45 9.53
CA ALA A 7 3.47 2.98 10.05
C ALA A 7 2.30 2.65 9.11
N LEU A 8 2.48 2.86 7.80
CA LEU A 8 1.50 2.47 6.79
C LEU A 8 1.26 0.95 6.82
N TRP A 9 2.31 0.13 6.89
CA TRP A 9 2.17 -1.34 6.90
C TRP A 9 1.32 -1.79 8.09
N ARG A 10 1.65 -1.30 9.29
CA ARG A 10 0.95 -1.67 10.53
C ARG A 10 -0.56 -1.41 10.45
N GLU A 11 -0.96 -0.30 9.84
CA GLU A 11 -2.38 0.07 9.74
C GLU A 11 -3.10 -0.56 8.53
N THR A 12 -2.38 -0.83 7.44
CA THR A 12 -3.00 -1.20 6.16
C THR A 12 -2.60 -2.58 5.64
N TRP A 13 -1.82 -3.39 6.37
CA TRP A 13 -1.38 -4.72 5.92
C TRP A 13 -2.54 -5.59 5.41
N TRP A 14 -3.69 -5.57 6.09
CA TRP A 14 -4.87 -6.33 5.68
C TRP A 14 -5.44 -5.87 4.33
N LEU A 15 -5.39 -4.58 4.05
CA LEU A 15 -5.81 -4.02 2.75
C LEU A 15 -4.90 -4.51 1.63
N TRP A 16 -3.59 -4.54 1.84
CA TRP A 16 -2.63 -5.07 0.86
C TRP A 16 -2.81 -6.57 0.65
N CYS A 17 -3.04 -7.34 1.73
CA CYS A 17 -3.41 -8.75 1.61
C CYS A 17 -4.69 -8.94 0.79
N LEU A 18 -5.71 -8.10 0.99
CA LEU A 18 -6.96 -8.14 0.22
C LEU A 18 -6.71 -7.84 -1.26
N PHE A 19 -5.90 -6.83 -1.59
CA PHE A 19 -5.53 -6.53 -2.98
C PHE A 19 -4.78 -7.69 -3.65
N VAL A 20 -3.77 -8.25 -2.98
CA VAL A 20 -3.03 -9.40 -3.51
C VAL A 20 -3.95 -10.60 -3.71
N ALA A 21 -4.82 -10.90 -2.73
CA ALA A 21 -5.78 -11.99 -2.83
C ALA A 21 -6.79 -11.78 -3.98
N GLY A 22 -7.31 -10.56 -4.13
CA GLY A 22 -8.23 -10.22 -5.21
C GLY A 22 -7.59 -10.31 -6.60
N ILE A 23 -6.36 -9.82 -6.74
CA ILE A 23 -5.59 -9.93 -7.99
C ILE A 23 -5.29 -11.40 -8.32
N ALA A 24 -4.90 -12.20 -7.33
CA ALA A 24 -4.67 -13.63 -7.50
C ALA A 24 -5.95 -14.37 -7.92
N PHE A 25 -7.09 -14.03 -7.31
CA PHE A 25 -8.39 -14.62 -7.64
C PHE A 25 -8.80 -14.30 -9.09
N ILE A 26 -8.73 -13.03 -9.50
CA ILE A 26 -9.05 -12.61 -10.88
C ILE A 26 -8.07 -13.23 -11.86
N SER A 27 -6.78 -13.28 -11.51
CA SER A 27 -5.76 -13.90 -12.35
C SER A 27 -6.00 -15.39 -12.55
N TYR A 28 -6.54 -16.09 -11.54
CA TYR A 28 -6.91 -17.49 -11.63
C TYR A 28 -8.18 -17.70 -12.47
N ALA A 29 -9.17 -16.82 -12.33
CA ALA A 29 -10.45 -16.90 -13.03
C ALA A 29 -10.37 -16.50 -14.52
N GLU A 30 -9.57 -15.49 -14.86
CA GLU A 30 -9.58 -14.86 -16.19
C GLU A 30 -8.29 -15.13 -16.97
N THR A 31 -7.17 -14.55 -16.52
CA THR A 31 -5.87 -14.69 -17.20
C THR A 31 -4.69 -14.36 -16.28
N PRO A 32 -3.55 -15.07 -16.41
CA PRO A 32 -2.31 -14.75 -15.70
C PRO A 32 -1.77 -13.33 -15.94
N ALA A 33 -2.20 -12.66 -17.02
CA ALA A 33 -1.77 -11.28 -17.31
C ALA A 33 -2.11 -10.30 -16.18
N PHE A 34 -3.16 -10.56 -15.39
CA PHE A 34 -3.53 -9.75 -14.23
C PHE A 34 -2.48 -9.76 -13.11
N LEU A 35 -1.52 -10.70 -13.08
CA LEU A 35 -0.41 -10.66 -12.12
C LEU A 35 0.50 -9.45 -12.33
N LEU A 36 0.54 -8.88 -13.54
CA LEU A 36 1.31 -7.66 -13.82
C LEU A 36 0.83 -6.47 -12.98
N THR A 37 -0.45 -6.46 -12.57
CA THR A 37 -1.02 -5.44 -11.68
C THR A 37 -0.35 -5.43 -10.31
N LEU A 38 0.24 -6.55 -9.87
CA LEU A 38 1.01 -6.61 -8.61
C LEU A 38 2.25 -5.72 -8.65
N ALA A 39 2.86 -5.51 -9.83
CA ALA A 39 4.04 -4.65 -9.97
C ALA A 39 3.72 -3.16 -9.71
N ILE A 40 2.44 -2.77 -9.75
CA ILE A 40 1.97 -1.40 -9.50
C ILE A 40 1.73 -1.16 -8.00
N LEU A 41 1.54 -2.20 -7.19
CA LEU A 41 1.29 -2.04 -5.75
C LEU A 41 2.45 -1.38 -5.00
N PRO A 42 3.74 -1.72 -5.23
CA PRO A 42 4.85 -1.07 -4.52
C PRO A 42 4.96 0.45 -4.71
N PRO A 43 4.89 1.04 -5.93
CA PRO A 43 4.93 2.49 -6.07
C PRO A 43 3.70 3.17 -5.44
N VAL A 44 2.51 2.56 -5.52
CA VAL A 44 1.30 3.06 -4.85
C VAL A 44 1.47 3.03 -3.33
N TYR A 45 2.01 1.94 -2.79
CA TYR A 45 2.33 1.80 -1.37
C TYR A 45 3.23 2.92 -0.87
N VAL A 46 4.33 3.17 -1.59
CA VAL A 46 5.30 4.21 -1.24
C VAL A 46 4.66 5.59 -1.30
N TYR A 47 3.89 5.88 -2.35
CA TYR A 47 3.17 7.15 -2.50
C TYR A 47 2.20 7.41 -1.34
N PHE A 48 1.38 6.41 -0.98
CA PHE A 48 0.46 6.53 0.15
C PHE A 48 1.20 6.72 1.48
N ALA A 49 2.36 6.08 1.67
CA ALA A 49 3.14 6.25 2.90
C ALA A 49 3.64 7.68 3.05
N PHE A 50 4.14 8.28 1.96
CA PHE A 50 4.64 9.66 1.96
C PHE A 50 3.55 10.72 2.16
N ILE A 51 2.35 10.51 1.61
CA ILE A 51 1.26 11.47 1.78
C ILE A 51 0.62 11.37 3.16
N ARG A 52 0.59 10.16 3.73
CA ARG A 52 -0.15 9.88 4.96
C ARG A 52 0.67 10.14 6.22
N PHE A 53 1.99 9.94 6.17
CA PHE A 53 2.85 9.95 7.35
C PHE A 53 4.03 10.90 7.18
N ASP A 54 4.39 11.62 8.24
CA ASP A 54 5.59 12.47 8.30
C ASP A 54 6.86 11.65 8.59
N GLU A 55 8.04 12.27 8.64
CA GLU A 55 9.34 11.59 8.80
C GLU A 55 9.41 10.65 10.02
N ASP A 56 8.69 11.01 11.09
CA ASP A 56 8.58 10.25 12.34
C ASP A 56 7.55 9.11 12.29
N GLY A 57 6.82 8.94 11.19
CA GLY A 57 5.81 7.90 11.03
C GLY A 57 4.47 8.19 11.72
N GLU A 58 4.25 9.42 12.17
CA GLU A 58 2.95 9.91 12.64
C GLU A 58 2.08 10.39 11.47
N LYS A 59 0.75 10.39 11.65
CA LYS A 59 -0.16 10.83 10.60
C LYS A 59 0.05 12.32 10.35
N VAL A 60 0.14 12.69 9.08
CA VAL A 60 0.00 14.09 8.68
C VAL A 60 -1.44 14.49 8.98
N SER A 61 -1.69 15.03 10.18
CA SER A 61 -3.00 15.55 10.58
C SER A 61 -2.87 16.91 11.28
N GLU A 62 -3.44 17.90 10.61
CA GLU A 62 -4.32 18.92 11.20
C GLU A 62 -3.76 19.97 12.16
N ASN A 63 -2.45 20.15 12.26
CA ASN A 63 -1.89 21.45 12.62
C ASN A 63 -1.01 21.87 11.46
N GLY A 64 -1.39 22.95 10.77
CA GLY A 64 -0.40 23.68 10.00
C GLY A 64 0.64 24.22 10.97
N GLN A 65 1.71 23.45 11.20
CA GLN A 65 2.97 23.88 11.80
C GLN A 65 4.04 22.81 11.59
#